data_AF-A0A5S3SFE2-F1
#
_entry.id   AF-A0A5S3SFE2-F1
#
_cell.length_a   1.000
_cell.length_b   1.000
_cell.length_c   1.000
_cell.angle_alpha   90.00
_cell.angle_beta   90.00
_cell.angle_gamma   90.00
#
_symmetry.space_group_name_H-M   'P 1'
#
loop_
_entity.id
_entity.type
_entity.pdbx_description
1 polymer ?
#
loop_
_entity_poly.entity_id
_entity_poly.type
_entity_poly.pdbx_seq_one_letter_code
_entity_poly.pdbx_strand_id
1 'polypeptide(L)'
;MFKKKLTAEQQRVSDIFKRLCAAYGVKKNAALERHLSLSNSFCTNAISRGAVPYQLIDKTCQAMNINFDYLLNGASSDNKAISDFETIAVNNGLIKSLQVLSMNGFIKGGGDDPETLRKLAKIQFEYVEKEFELQKDNN
;
A
#
# COMPACT_ATOMS: atom_id res chain seq x y z
N MET A 1 -6.72 35.02 -14.18
CA MET A 1 -6.16 34.57 -12.88
C MET A 1 -5.12 33.50 -13.17
N PHE A 2 -3.84 33.85 -13.14
CA PHE A 2 -2.74 32.91 -13.44
C PHE A 2 -2.75 31.79 -12.41
N LYS A 3 -3.08 30.56 -12.83
CA LYS A 3 -2.91 29.37 -11.98
C LYS A 3 -1.41 29.22 -11.73
N LYS A 4 -0.94 29.67 -10.57
CA LYS A 4 0.45 29.55 -10.14
C LYS A 4 0.81 28.07 -10.23
N LYS A 5 1.75 27.71 -11.11
CA LYS A 5 2.18 26.32 -11.28
C LYS A 5 2.91 25.93 -9.99
N LEU A 6 2.40 24.91 -9.30
CA LEU A 6 3.02 24.39 -8.09
C LEU A 6 4.42 23.84 -8.45
N THR A 7 5.40 24.04 -7.57
CA THR A 7 6.69 23.35 -7.70
C THR A 7 6.51 21.85 -7.43
N ALA A 8 7.48 21.02 -7.81
CA ALA A 8 7.43 19.58 -7.56
C ALA A 8 7.20 19.25 -6.07
N GLU A 9 7.83 20.01 -5.16
CA GLU A 9 7.66 19.86 -3.72
C GLU A 9 6.26 20.26 -3.26
N GLN A 10 5.74 21.40 -3.73
CA GLN A 10 4.39 21.84 -3.39
C GLN A 10 3.34 20.88 -3.96
N GLN A 11 3.59 20.29 -5.13
CA GLN A 11 2.74 19.26 -5.72
C GLN A 11 2.75 17.99 -4.88
N ARG A 12 3.93 17.52 -4.45
CA ARG A 12 4.05 16.37 -3.54
C ARG A 12 3.22 16.56 -2.26
N VAL A 13 3.35 17.72 -1.63
CA VAL A 13 2.57 18.04 -0.41
C VAL A 13 1.07 18.14 -0.70
N SER A 14 0.69 18.70 -1.84
CA SER A 14 -0.70 18.71 -2.30
C SER A 14 -1.27 17.30 -2.44
N ASP A 15 -0.49 16.36 -3.00
CA ASP A 15 -0.91 14.98 -3.16
C ASP A 15 -1.01 14.22 -1.82
N ILE A 16 -0.16 14.54 -0.83
CA ILE A 16 -0.32 14.06 0.55
C ILE A 16 -1.68 14.52 1.10
N PHE A 17 -2.04 15.80 0.97
CA PHE A 17 -3.33 16.29 1.44
C PHE A 17 -4.53 15.70 0.71
N LYS A 18 -4.40 15.35 -0.58
CA LYS A 18 -5.44 14.60 -1.29
C LYS A 18 -5.64 13.20 -0.71
N ARG A 19 -4.56 12.50 -0.37
CA ARG A 19 -4.64 11.18 0.28
C ARG A 19 -5.24 11.27 1.68
N LEU A 20 -4.85 12.29 2.45
CA LEU A 20 -5.49 12.57 3.74
C LEU A 20 -6.99 12.87 3.57
N CYS A 21 -7.36 13.68 2.58
CA CYS A 21 -8.76 13.96 2.27
C CYS A 21 -9.53 12.66 1.93
N ALA A 22 -8.95 11.79 1.11
CA ALA A 22 -9.55 10.51 0.76
C ALA A 22 -9.72 9.59 1.98
N ALA A 23 -8.73 9.55 2.88
CA ALA A 23 -8.81 8.78 4.13
C ALA A 23 -10.04 9.19 4.97
N TYR A 24 -10.32 10.49 5.08
CA TYR A 24 -11.48 11.01 5.82
C TYR A 24 -12.76 11.16 4.98
N GLY A 25 -12.78 10.68 3.73
CA GLY A 25 -13.95 10.78 2.85
C GLY A 25 -14.34 12.21 2.46
N VAL A 26 -13.43 13.19 2.60
CA VAL A 26 -13.68 14.59 2.28
C VAL A 26 -13.07 14.96 0.92
N LYS A 27 -13.71 15.87 0.18
CA LYS A 27 -13.27 16.26 -1.19
C LYS A 27 -12.39 17.51 -1.24
N LYS A 28 -12.29 18.27 -0.15
CA LYS A 28 -11.64 19.59 -0.12
C LYS A 28 -10.79 19.75 1.13
N ASN A 29 -9.64 20.42 0.98
CA ASN A 29 -8.76 20.76 2.10
C ASN A 29 -9.47 21.53 3.22
N ALA A 30 -10.36 22.46 2.87
CA ALA A 30 -11.16 23.19 3.87
C ALA A 30 -12.13 22.27 4.66
N ALA A 31 -12.60 21.19 4.04
CA ALA A 31 -13.43 20.19 4.73
C ALA A 31 -12.57 19.32 5.65
N LEU A 32 -11.35 18.96 5.22
CA LEU A 32 -10.37 18.26 6.07
C LEU A 32 -9.99 19.11 7.29
N GLU A 33 -9.75 20.41 7.10
CA GLU A 33 -9.45 21.34 8.19
C GLU A 33 -10.57 21.38 9.24
N ARG A 34 -11.83 21.43 8.80
CA ARG A 34 -12.98 21.37 9.71
C ARG A 34 -13.12 20.01 10.40
N HIS A 35 -12.94 18.93 9.65
CA HIS A 35 -13.08 17.57 10.16
C HIS A 35 -12.04 17.28 11.26
N LEU A 36 -10.82 17.81 11.11
CA LEU A 36 -9.71 17.59 12.04
C LEU A 36 -9.47 18.76 13.00
N SER A 37 -10.38 19.74 13.02
CA SER A 37 -10.25 20.96 13.83
C SER A 37 -8.90 21.67 13.68
N LEU A 38 -8.38 21.71 12.45
CA LEU A 38 -7.15 22.41 12.09
C LEU A 38 -7.41 23.91 11.88
N SER A 39 -6.35 24.71 11.91
CA SER A 39 -6.47 26.14 11.61
C SER A 39 -6.90 26.37 10.16
N ASN A 40 -7.70 27.42 9.96
CA ASN A 40 -8.11 27.83 8.61
C ASN A 40 -6.88 28.08 7.74
N SER A 41 -6.88 27.53 6.52
CA SER A 41 -5.77 27.61 5.57
C SER A 41 -4.51 26.85 5.99
N PHE A 42 -4.55 25.99 7.00
CA PHE A 42 -3.43 25.12 7.37
C PHE A 42 -2.90 24.33 6.16
N CYS A 43 -3.79 23.67 5.42
CA CYS A 43 -3.41 22.86 4.26
C CYS A 43 -2.83 23.72 3.15
N THR A 44 -3.47 24.86 2.86
CA THR A 44 -3.01 25.81 1.83
C THR A 44 -1.62 26.36 2.16
N ASN A 45 -1.38 26.69 3.43
CA ASN A 45 -0.08 27.19 3.89
C ASN A 45 1.00 26.11 3.84
N ALA A 46 0.68 24.89 4.26
CA ALA A 46 1.59 23.75 4.18
C ALA A 46 1.98 23.45 2.72
N ILE A 47 1.00 23.42 1.81
CA ILE A 47 1.22 23.26 0.36
C ILE A 47 2.09 24.39 -0.18
N SER A 48 1.77 25.65 0.13
CA SER A 48 2.53 26.81 -0.37
C SER A 48 3.98 26.79 0.09
N ARG A 49 4.25 26.23 1.28
CA ARG A 49 5.60 26.15 1.86
C ARG A 49 6.35 24.86 1.48
N GLY A 50 5.70 23.91 0.82
CA GLY A 50 6.27 22.57 0.62
C GLY A 50 6.50 21.81 1.93
N ALA A 51 5.78 22.16 3.00
CA ALA A 51 5.97 21.58 4.32
C ALA A 51 5.15 20.29 4.48
N VAL A 52 5.83 19.16 4.68
CA VAL A 52 5.19 17.86 4.90
C VAL A 52 4.58 17.79 6.30
N PRO A 53 3.28 17.49 6.45
CA PRO A 53 2.60 17.48 7.74
C PRO A 53 2.76 16.13 8.46
N TYR A 54 3.98 15.74 8.83
CA TYR A 54 4.27 14.40 9.40
C TYR A 54 3.40 14.03 10.61
N GLN A 55 3.17 14.98 11.52
CA GLN A 55 2.30 14.75 12.69
C GLN A 55 0.84 14.46 12.30
N LEU A 56 0.35 15.06 11.22
CA LEU A 56 -1.00 14.82 10.73
C LEU A 56 -1.11 13.45 10.06
N ILE A 57 -0.06 13.05 9.35
CA ILE A 57 0.05 11.72 8.74
C ILE A 57 0.00 10.65 9.83
N ASP A 58 0.86 10.76 10.85
CA ASP A 58 0.92 9.80 11.95
C ASP A 58 -0.42 9.65 12.69
N LYS A 59 -1.05 10.79 13.06
CA LYS A 59 -2.39 10.76 13.67
C LYS A 59 -3.43 10.09 12.79
N THR A 60 -3.37 10.30 11.47
CA THR A 60 -4.29 9.68 10.52
C THR A 60 -4.03 8.19 10.38
N CYS A 61 -2.77 7.75 10.40
CA CYS A 61 -2.40 6.35 10.43
C CYS A 61 -3.00 5.62 11.63
N GLN A 62 -2.86 6.23 12.82
CA GLN A 62 -3.39 5.67 14.05
C GLN A 62 -4.92 5.64 14.07
N ALA A 63 -5.58 6.71 13.58
CA ALA A 63 -7.04 6.81 13.60
C ALA A 63 -7.73 5.91 12.57
N MET A 64 -7.15 5.78 11.37
CA MET A 64 -7.80 5.12 10.22
C MET A 64 -7.18 3.74 9.90
N ASN A 65 -6.18 3.31 10.67
CA ASN A 65 -5.39 2.10 10.41
C ASN A 65 -4.81 2.06 8.97
N ILE A 66 -4.21 3.17 8.55
CA ILE A 66 -3.60 3.36 7.22
C ILE A 66 -2.07 3.39 7.33
N ASN A 67 -1.36 2.78 6.39
CA ASN A 67 0.10 2.80 6.36
C ASN A 67 0.65 4.24 6.15
N PHE A 68 1.62 4.62 6.97
CA PHE A 68 2.32 5.91 6.91
C PHE A 68 2.99 6.17 5.56
N ASP A 69 3.67 5.16 5.01
CA ASP A 69 4.40 5.26 3.75
C ASP A 69 3.43 5.56 2.59
N TYR A 70 2.26 4.91 2.60
CA TYR A 70 1.19 5.17 1.64
C TYR A 70 0.71 6.63 1.69
N LEU A 71 0.49 7.19 2.89
CA LEU A 71 0.06 8.58 3.00
C LEU A 71 1.16 9.57 2.58
N LEU A 72 2.41 9.28 2.95
CA LEU A 72 3.56 10.14 2.67
C LEU A 72 3.96 10.15 1.20
N ASN A 73 4.18 8.97 0.61
CA ASN A 73 4.75 8.83 -0.73
C ASN A 73 3.67 8.56 -1.78
N GLY A 74 2.46 8.18 -1.35
CA GLY A 74 1.53 7.49 -2.22
C GLY A 74 1.94 6.04 -2.38
N ALA A 75 1.03 5.19 -2.84
CA ALA A 75 1.52 4.00 -3.53
C ALA A 75 2.39 4.53 -4.68
N SER A 76 3.68 4.19 -4.70
CA SER A 76 4.44 4.17 -5.95
C SER A 76 3.51 3.50 -6.95
N SER A 77 3.04 4.25 -7.93
CA SER A 77 2.20 3.72 -8.98
C SER A 77 3.05 2.76 -9.79
N ASP A 78 3.09 1.52 -9.30
CA ASP A 78 3.37 0.27 -9.98
C ASP A 78 2.98 -0.84 -9.01
N ASN A 79 1.65 -1.06 -8.95
CA ASN A 79 1.01 -2.16 -8.26
C ASN A 79 1.27 -2.24 -6.74
N LYS A 80 0.22 -2.58 -5.99
CA LYS A 80 0.43 -3.27 -4.71
C LYS A 80 0.97 -4.66 -5.05
N ALA A 81 2.21 -4.72 -5.53
CA ALA A 81 3.04 -5.88 -5.41
C ALA A 81 3.06 -6.17 -3.92
N ILE A 82 2.70 -7.41 -3.59
CA ILE A 82 2.99 -8.00 -2.29
C ILE A 82 4.40 -7.50 -1.93
N SER A 83 4.55 -6.73 -0.85
CA SER A 83 5.86 -6.13 -0.52
C SER A 83 6.93 -7.22 -0.55
N ASP A 84 8.19 -6.92 -0.90
CA ASP A 84 9.23 -7.96 -1.03
C ASP A 84 9.25 -8.90 0.19
N PHE A 85 8.98 -8.35 1.38
CA PHE A 85 8.78 -9.10 2.61
C PHE A 85 7.57 -10.06 2.57
N GLU A 86 6.38 -9.57 2.20
CA GLU A 86 5.19 -10.39 2.04
C GLU A 86 5.37 -11.44 0.93
N THR A 87 6.11 -11.14 -0.16
CA THR A 87 6.34 -12.05 -1.29
C THR A 87 7.23 -13.20 -0.85
N ILE A 88 8.31 -12.87 -0.12
CA ILE A 88 9.20 -13.84 0.49
C ILE A 88 8.42 -14.66 1.55
N ALA A 89 7.57 -14.04 2.36
CA ALA A 89 6.81 -14.71 3.40
C ALA A 89 5.79 -15.71 2.81
N VAL A 90 5.04 -15.31 1.79
CA VAL A 90 4.06 -16.17 1.12
C VAL A 90 4.77 -17.32 0.40
N ASN A 91 5.83 -17.05 -0.36
CA ASN A 91 6.58 -18.10 -1.05
C ASN A 91 7.20 -19.11 -0.06
N ASN A 92 7.80 -18.63 1.03
CA ASN A 92 8.33 -19.51 2.09
C ASN A 92 7.23 -20.30 2.79
N GLY A 93 6.06 -19.71 3.01
CA GLY A 93 4.88 -20.39 3.56
C GLY A 93 4.40 -21.51 2.65
N LEU A 94 4.31 -21.25 1.34
CA LEU A 94 3.93 -22.24 0.32
C LEU A 94 4.94 -23.40 0.30
N ILE A 95 6.24 -23.12 0.25
CA ILE A 95 7.28 -24.16 0.30
C ILE A 95 7.12 -25.04 1.56
N LYS A 96 6.94 -24.44 2.74
CA LYS A 96 6.76 -25.20 3.99
C LYS A 96 5.49 -26.06 3.97
N SER A 97 4.37 -25.54 3.47
CA SER A 97 3.14 -26.33 3.34
C SER A 97 3.31 -27.50 2.38
N LEU A 98 4.00 -27.31 1.26
CA LEU A 98 4.28 -28.35 0.27
C LEU A 98 5.27 -29.40 0.83
N GLN A 99 6.25 -28.98 1.63
CA GLN A 99 7.12 -29.90 2.38
C GLN A 99 6.31 -30.77 3.34
N VAL A 100 5.40 -30.19 4.12
CA VAL A 100 4.54 -30.97 5.03
C VAL A 100 3.67 -31.95 4.26
N LEU A 101 3.06 -31.53 3.15
CA LEU A 101 2.24 -32.42 2.32
C LEU A 101 3.08 -33.55 1.70
N SER A 102 4.29 -33.24 1.26
CA SER A 102 5.25 -34.22 0.76
C SER A 102 5.63 -35.26 1.83
N MET A 103 6.05 -34.80 3.01
CA MET A 103 6.45 -35.66 4.13
C MET A 103 5.33 -36.63 4.56
N ASN A 104 4.07 -36.23 4.38
CA ASN A 104 2.91 -37.07 4.68
C ASN A 104 2.47 -37.94 3.49
N GLY A 105 3.23 -37.98 2.40
CA GLY A 105 2.98 -38.83 1.24
C GLY A 105 1.87 -38.33 0.30
N PHE A 106 1.40 -37.09 0.45
CA PHE A 106 0.36 -36.53 -0.41
C PHE A 106 0.88 -36.05 -1.77
N ILE A 107 2.19 -35.82 -1.89
CA ILE A 107 2.84 -35.42 -3.16
C ILE A 107 3.66 -36.61 -3.68
N LYS A 108 3.20 -37.26 -4.75
CA LYS A 108 3.89 -38.38 -5.38
C LYS A 108 4.89 -37.88 -6.43
N GLY A 109 6.09 -38.46 -6.46
CA GLY A 109 7.02 -38.31 -7.60
C GLY A 109 7.91 -37.06 -7.61
N GLY A 110 8.39 -36.59 -6.46
CA GLY A 110 9.31 -35.46 -6.39
C GLY A 110 9.22 -34.62 -5.11
N GLY A 111 8.43 -35.06 -4.13
CA GLY A 111 8.25 -34.34 -2.87
C GLY A 111 9.50 -34.25 -1.98
N ASP A 112 10.50 -35.11 -2.21
CA ASP A 112 11.76 -35.09 -1.45
C ASP A 112 12.82 -34.18 -2.09
N ASP A 113 12.56 -33.68 -3.31
CA ASP A 113 13.45 -32.75 -4.01
C ASP A 113 13.05 -31.29 -3.72
N PRO A 114 13.89 -30.52 -2.99
CA PRO A 114 13.60 -29.13 -2.66
C PRO A 114 13.36 -28.23 -3.87
N GLU A 115 13.97 -28.56 -5.01
CA GLU A 115 13.82 -27.78 -6.24
C GLU A 115 12.44 -27.99 -6.88
N THR A 116 11.94 -29.23 -6.88
CA THR A 116 10.58 -29.56 -7.30
C THR A 116 9.55 -28.86 -6.41
N LEU A 117 9.74 -28.84 -5.09
CA LEU A 117 8.86 -28.12 -4.17
C LEU A 117 8.87 -26.60 -4.39
N ARG A 118 10.03 -26.01 -4.70
CA ARG A 118 10.13 -24.58 -5.06
C ARG A 118 9.39 -24.25 -6.36
N LYS A 119 9.51 -25.10 -7.38
CA LYS A 119 8.76 -24.93 -8.64
C LYS A 119 7.26 -24.99 -8.41
N LEU A 120 6.79 -25.93 -7.58
CA LEU A 120 5.38 -26.02 -7.20
C LEU A 120 4.92 -24.81 -6.39
N ALA A 121 5.72 -24.32 -5.45
CA ALA A 121 5.43 -23.12 -4.68
C ALA A 121 5.30 -21.89 -5.58
N LYS A 122 6.19 -21.75 -6.58
CA LYS A 122 6.13 -20.67 -7.57
C LYS A 122 4.83 -20.71 -8.38
N ILE A 123 4.43 -21.89 -8.87
CA ILE A 123 3.17 -22.04 -9.61
C ILE A 123 1.98 -21.62 -8.74
N GLN A 124 1.95 -22.08 -7.48
CA GLN A 124 0.87 -21.71 -6.55
C GLN A 124 0.87 -20.21 -6.22
N PHE A 125 2.03 -19.60 -6.09
CA PHE A 125 2.18 -18.17 -5.90
C PHE A 125 1.59 -17.38 -7.07
N GLU A 126 1.87 -17.78 -8.31
CA GLU A 126 1.31 -17.15 -9.52
C GLU A 126 -0.22 -17.21 -9.55
N TYR A 127 -0.84 -18.29 -9.04
CA TYR A 127 -2.30 -18.38 -8.91
C TYR A 127 -2.85 -17.43 -7.84
N VAL A 128 -2.16 -17.31 -6.70
CA VAL A 128 -2.52 -16.38 -5.64
C VAL A 128 -2.46 -14.94 -6.14
N GLU A 129 -1.41 -14.58 -6.90
CA GLU A 129 -1.30 -13.25 -7.50
C GLU A 129 -2.45 -12.95 -8.47
N LYS A 130 -2.79 -13.90 -9.36
CA LYS A 130 -3.92 -13.74 -10.29
C LYS A 130 -5.26 -13.57 -9.56
N GLU A 131 -5.50 -14.31 -8.49
CA GLU A 131 -6.72 -14.17 -7.70
C GLU A 131 -6.79 -12.80 -7.03
N PHE A 132 -5.67 -12.29 -6.51
CA PHE A 132 -5.59 -10.93 -5.98
C PHE A 132 -5.88 -9.86 -7.04
N GLU A 133 -5.48 -10.07 -8.30
CA GLU A 133 -5.83 -9.18 -9.42
C GLU A 133 -7.33 -9.24 -9.74
N LEU A 134 -7.91 -10.44 -9.83
CA LEU A 134 -9.34 -10.62 -10.11
C LEU A 134 -10.26 -10.01 -9.04
N GLN A 135 -9.86 -10.04 -7.77
CA GLN A 135 -10.64 -9.41 -6.69
C GLN A 135 -10.51 -7.89 -6.64
N LYS A 136 -9.52 -7.31 -7.33
CA LYS A 136 -9.43 -5.85 -7.50
C LYS A 136 -10.37 -5.35 -8.60
N ASP A 137 -10.56 -6.12 -9.66
CA ASP A 137 -11.47 -5.75 -10.76
C ASP A 137 -12.96 -5.85 -10.39
N ASN A 138 -13.27 -6.58 -9.31
CA ASN A 138 -14.64 -6.78 -8.80
C ASN A 138 -15.04 -5.83 -7.65
N ASN A 139 -14.18 -4.87 -7.26
CA ASN A 139 -14.44 -3.87 -6.22
C ASN A 139 -14.34 -2.43 -6.77
#